data_AF-A0A6P8ZQH4-F1
#
_entry.id   AF-A0A6P8ZQH4-F1
#
_cell.length_a   1.000
_cell.length_b   1.000
_cell.length_c   1.000
_cell.angle_alpha   90.00
_cell.angle_beta   90.00
_cell.angle_gamma   90.00
#
_symmetry.space_group_name_H-M   'P 1'
#
loop_
_entity.id
_entity.type
_entity.pdbx_description
1 polymer ?
#
loop_
_entity_poly.entity_id
_entity_poly.type
_entity_poly.pdbx_seq_one_letter_code
_entity_poly.pdbx_strand_id
1 'polypeptide(L)'
;MELEKEEVPVKIFIRDIWKLQQYDVDPNYFRFYDKYIRKVDIMGIVTEVRKNGDHHIYRVDDGTGTVICSFNHSNTRHLNELHEIEQLQESIAEMNFGNASAEGAAMEFLLEEAFNANQISFRPLEQGDCVHLQGFVKNFHDKREVTAYRLHKVPSSAHEVDRVFELSFLYSNCYAKDVPES
;
A
#
# COMPACT_ATOMS: atom_id res chain seq x y z
N MET A 1 9.18 -28.54 11.23
CA MET A 1 9.49 -27.19 10.71
C MET A 1 8.37 -26.85 9.74
N GLU A 2 7.25 -26.36 10.26
CA GLU A 2 6.16 -25.87 9.42
C GLU A 2 6.65 -24.57 8.78
N LEU A 3 6.72 -24.54 7.45
CA LEU A 3 6.89 -23.29 6.72
C LEU A 3 5.70 -22.41 7.09
N GLU A 4 5.95 -21.30 7.80
CA GLU A 4 4.97 -20.24 8.00
C GLU A 4 4.39 -19.91 6.62
N LYS A 5 3.14 -20.29 6.37
CA LYS A 5 2.45 -19.89 5.15
C LYS A 5 2.43 -18.37 5.15
N GLU A 6 3.11 -17.77 4.17
CA GLU A 6 3.13 -16.33 4.00
C GLU A 6 1.69 -15.85 3.83
N GLU A 7 1.16 -15.17 4.85
CA GLU A 7 -0.20 -14.68 4.80
C GLU A 7 -0.29 -13.56 3.77
N VAL A 8 -1.08 -13.81 2.73
CA VAL A 8 -1.28 -12.89 1.61
C VAL A 8 -2.26 -11.78 2.04
N PRO A 9 -1.92 -10.50 1.83
CA PRO A 9 -2.82 -9.38 2.12
C PRO A 9 -4.12 -9.48 1.33
N VAL A 10 -5.25 -9.26 2.01
CA VAL A 10 -6.56 -9.30 1.38
C VAL A 10 -6.91 -7.93 0.80
N LYS A 11 -7.18 -7.90 -0.51
CA LYS A 11 -7.69 -6.72 -1.19
C LYS A 11 -9.13 -6.45 -0.73
N ILE A 12 -9.38 -5.29 -0.15
CA ILE A 12 -10.65 -5.00 0.51
C ILE A 12 -11.05 -3.54 0.29
N PHE A 13 -12.35 -3.26 0.22
CA PHE A 13 -12.87 -1.90 0.33
C PHE A 13 -12.72 -1.40 1.77
N ILE A 14 -12.39 -0.13 1.95
CA ILE A 14 -12.21 0.49 3.25
C ILE A 14 -13.49 0.37 4.09
N ARG A 15 -14.66 0.51 3.47
CA ARG A 15 -15.96 0.34 4.16
C ARG A 15 -16.07 -0.98 4.90
N ASP A 16 -15.51 -2.05 4.34
CA ASP A 16 -15.66 -3.38 4.92
C ASP A 16 -14.64 -3.64 6.04
N ILE A 17 -13.53 -2.91 6.09
CA ILE A 17 -12.61 -2.88 7.25
C ILE A 17 -13.38 -2.51 8.53
N TRP A 18 -14.30 -1.54 8.45
CA TRP A 18 -15.12 -1.10 9.59
C TRP A 18 -16.13 -2.15 10.07
N LYS A 19 -16.54 -3.07 9.18
CA LYS A 19 -17.51 -4.12 9.48
C LYS A 19 -16.87 -5.42 9.94
N LEU A 20 -15.55 -5.53 9.86
CA LEU A 20 -14.81 -6.72 10.26
C LEU A 20 -15.11 -7.07 11.72
N GLN A 21 -15.56 -8.29 11.96
CA GLN A 21 -15.73 -8.82 13.32
C GLN A 21 -14.37 -9.29 13.83
N GLN A 22 -13.93 -8.81 14.98
CA GLN A 22 -12.68 -9.28 15.60
C GLN A 22 -12.83 -10.75 16.00
N TYR A 23 -11.77 -11.54 15.85
CA TYR A 23 -11.77 -12.93 16.26
C TYR A 23 -11.63 -13.04 17.78
N ASP A 24 -12.50 -13.84 18.41
CA ASP A 24 -12.58 -13.95 19.86
C ASP A 24 -11.33 -14.60 20.50
N VAL A 25 -10.61 -15.43 19.73
CA VAL A 25 -9.43 -16.18 20.23
C VAL A 25 -8.14 -15.40 20.07
N ASP A 26 -7.95 -14.74 18.92
CA ASP A 26 -6.78 -13.90 18.66
C ASP A 26 -7.23 -12.50 18.19
N PRO A 27 -7.06 -11.46 19.02
CA PRO A 27 -7.54 -10.11 18.71
C PRO A 27 -6.81 -9.45 17.54
N ASN A 28 -5.73 -10.06 17.03
CA ASN A 28 -5.04 -9.55 15.84
C ASN A 28 -5.71 -9.97 14.54
N TYR A 29 -6.66 -10.92 14.58
CA TYR A 29 -7.37 -11.40 13.41
C TYR A 29 -8.81 -10.93 13.38
N PHE A 30 -9.32 -10.84 12.16
CA PHE A 30 -10.66 -10.38 11.87
C PHE A 30 -11.32 -11.34 10.89
N ARG A 31 -12.60 -11.62 11.13
CA ARG A 31 -13.41 -12.42 10.22
C ARG A 31 -13.78 -11.57 9.00
N PHE A 32 -13.38 -12.06 7.83
CA PHE A 32 -13.77 -11.55 6.53
C PHE A 32 -14.30 -12.73 5.71
N TYR A 33 -15.62 -12.80 5.54
CA TYR A 33 -16.32 -13.96 5.00
C TYR A 33 -15.97 -15.26 5.76
N ASP A 34 -15.41 -16.25 5.06
CA ASP A 34 -14.99 -17.56 5.54
C ASP A 34 -13.56 -17.58 6.10
N LYS A 35 -12.86 -16.43 6.08
CA LYS A 35 -11.44 -16.33 6.43
C LYS A 35 -11.20 -15.45 7.64
N TYR A 36 -10.09 -15.72 8.32
CA TYR A 36 -9.51 -14.83 9.32
C TYR A 36 -8.32 -14.11 8.71
N ILE A 37 -8.35 -12.79 8.73
CA ILE A 37 -7.36 -11.93 8.10
C ILE A 37 -6.77 -10.98 9.13
N ARG A 38 -5.48 -10.65 9.00
CA ARG A 38 -4.90 -9.48 9.67
C ARG A 38 -4.28 -8.48 8.71
N LYS A 39 -3.86 -8.94 7.52
CA LYS A 39 -3.23 -8.12 6.47
C LYS A 39 -4.25 -7.69 5.43
N VAL A 40 -4.26 -6.40 5.12
CA VAL A 40 -5.11 -5.81 4.08
C VAL A 40 -4.28 -5.12 3.01
N ASP A 41 -4.84 -5.02 1.82
CA ASP A 41 -4.32 -4.30 0.67
C ASP A 41 -5.40 -3.32 0.19
N ILE A 42 -5.13 -2.02 0.30
CA ILE A 42 -6.08 -0.96 -0.05
C ILE A 42 -5.43 0.09 -0.93
N MET A 43 -6.24 0.77 -1.74
CA MET A 43 -5.82 1.87 -2.58
C MET A 43 -6.86 2.99 -2.46
N GLY A 44 -6.41 4.24 -2.41
CA GLY A 44 -7.29 5.39 -2.27
C GLY A 44 -6.52 6.70 -2.24
N ILE A 45 -7.24 7.80 -1.99
CA ILE A 45 -6.72 9.16 -1.95
C ILE A 45 -6.40 9.58 -0.52
N VAL A 46 -5.24 10.19 -0.32
CA VAL A 46 -4.87 10.83 0.95
C VAL A 46 -5.71 12.10 1.11
N THR A 47 -6.58 12.11 2.12
CA THR A 47 -7.44 13.24 2.46
C THR A 47 -6.90 14.08 3.60
N GLU A 48 -5.99 13.54 4.40
CA GLU A 48 -5.36 14.22 5.54
C GLU A 48 -3.96 13.65 5.80
N VAL A 49 -3.02 14.53 6.15
CA VAL A 49 -1.65 14.15 6.55
C VAL A 49 -1.36 14.74 7.93
N ARG A 50 -0.91 13.91 8.85
CA ARG A 50 -0.38 14.33 10.15
C ARG A 50 0.97 13.68 10.41
N LYS A 51 1.88 14.39 11.06
CA LYS A 51 3.15 13.85 11.53
C LYS A 51 3.11 13.68 13.03
N ASN A 52 3.52 12.51 13.53
CA ASN A 52 3.61 12.22 14.96
C ASN A 52 4.93 11.47 15.24
N GLY A 53 5.96 12.21 15.67
CA GLY A 53 7.31 11.69 15.78
C GLY A 53 7.82 11.18 14.43
N ASP A 54 8.31 9.94 14.42
CA ASP A 54 8.80 9.26 13.20
C ASP A 54 7.68 8.66 12.34
N HIS A 55 6.45 8.65 12.85
CA HIS A 55 5.30 8.11 12.12
C HIS A 55 4.57 9.23 11.36
N HIS A 56 4.23 8.92 10.12
CA HIS A 56 3.25 9.68 9.35
C HIS A 56 1.91 8.98 9.46
N ILE A 57 0.87 9.78 9.67
CA ILE A 57 -0.51 9.35 9.81
C ILE A 57 -1.27 9.94 8.64
N TYR A 58 -1.80 9.07 7.80
CA TYR A 58 -2.55 9.39 6.60
C TYR A 58 -4.01 9.01 6.80
N ARG A 59 -4.94 9.89 6.45
CA ARG A 59 -6.33 9.48 6.23
C ARG A 59 -6.50 9.15 4.75
N VAL A 60 -6.92 7.92 4.45
CA VAL A 60 -7.08 7.43 3.08
C VAL A 60 -8.56 7.18 2.81
N ASP A 61 -9.06 7.62 1.65
CA ASP A 61 -10.44 7.47 1.19
C ASP A 61 -10.47 6.70 -0.15
N ASP A 62 -11.27 5.65 -0.26
CA ASP A 62 -11.45 4.86 -1.48
C ASP A 62 -12.83 5.07 -2.14
N GLY A 63 -13.59 6.07 -1.70
CA GLY A 63 -14.95 6.35 -2.12
C GLY A 63 -16.01 5.47 -1.44
N THR A 64 -15.62 4.40 -0.74
CA THR A 64 -16.52 3.57 0.06
C THR A 64 -16.47 3.90 1.55
N GLY A 65 -15.32 4.41 2.02
CA GLY A 65 -15.10 4.93 3.35
C GLY A 65 -13.68 5.46 3.53
N THR A 66 -13.41 6.00 4.73
CA THR A 66 -12.06 6.48 5.08
C THR A 66 -11.42 5.61 6.14
N VAL A 67 -10.09 5.48 6.16
CA VAL A 67 -9.34 4.81 7.24
C VAL A 67 -8.11 5.62 7.62
N ILE A 68 -7.74 5.55 8.89
CA ILE A 68 -6.46 6.09 9.37
C ILE A 68 -5.39 5.03 9.12
N CYS A 69 -4.31 5.44 8.44
CA CYS A 69 -3.14 4.64 8.18
C CYS A 69 -1.92 5.26 8.87
N SER A 70 -1.13 4.46 9.58
CA SER A 70 0.16 4.88 10.13
C SER A 70 1.31 4.18 9.42
N PHE A 71 2.36 4.94 9.10
CA PHE A 71 3.55 4.44 8.42
C PHE A 71 4.82 5.13 8.93
N ASN A 72 5.88 4.35 9.10
CA ASN A 72 7.18 4.85 9.54
C ASN A 72 8.16 4.84 8.37
N HIS A 73 8.40 6.02 7.80
CA HIS A 73 9.37 6.22 6.71
C HIS A 73 10.82 5.96 7.15
N SER A 74 11.11 6.03 8.46
CA SER A 74 12.43 5.81 9.05
C SER A 74 12.74 4.35 9.40
N ASN A 75 11.87 3.39 9.02
CA ASN A 75 12.09 1.98 9.32
C ASN A 75 13.32 1.44 8.56
N THR A 76 14.17 0.66 9.24
CA THR A 76 15.47 0.16 8.73
C THR A 76 15.39 -0.56 7.37
N ARG A 77 14.27 -1.23 7.08
CA ARG A 77 14.07 -1.85 5.75
C ARG A 77 13.91 -0.81 4.64
N HIS A 78 13.16 0.25 4.88
CA HIS A 78 13.02 1.36 3.93
C HIS A 78 14.28 2.21 3.82
N LEU A 79 15.04 2.36 4.92
CA LEU A 79 16.34 3.02 4.88
C LEU A 79 17.36 2.27 3.99
N ASN A 80 17.36 0.94 4.01
CA ASN A 80 18.21 0.14 3.13
C ASN A 80 17.78 0.26 1.66
N GLU A 81 16.48 0.19 1.38
CA GLU A 81 15.94 0.38 0.02
C GLU A 81 16.23 1.79 -0.51
N LEU A 82 16.09 2.83 0.33
CA LEU A 82 16.49 4.20 0.01
C LEU A 82 17.97 4.31 -0.34
N HIS A 83 18.83 3.69 0.48
CA HIS A 83 20.28 3.72 0.26
C HIS A 83 20.69 2.99 -1.03
N GLU A 84 20.04 1.86 -1.35
CA GLU A 84 20.25 1.16 -2.62
C GLU A 84 19.82 2.01 -3.82
N ILE A 85 18.71 2.73 -3.71
CA ILE A 85 18.23 3.64 -4.77
C ILE A 85 19.17 4.84 -4.95
N GLU A 86 19.63 5.45 -3.87
CA GLU A 86 20.61 6.57 -3.92
C GLU A 86 21.92 6.12 -4.58
N GLN A 87 22.45 4.96 -4.20
CA GLN A 87 23.68 4.40 -4.82
C GLN A 87 23.50 4.08 -6.31
N LEU A 88 22.33 3.53 -6.69
CA LEU A 88 22.01 3.27 -8.08
C LEU A 88 21.88 4.57 -8.88
N GLN A 89 21.32 5.63 -8.29
CA GLN A 89 21.19 6.95 -8.92
C GLN A 89 22.56 7.59 -9.17
N GLU A 90 23.46 7.54 -8.18
CA GLU A 90 24.85 8.01 -8.35
C GLU A 90 25.55 7.23 -9.47
N SER A 91 25.41 5.89 -9.46
CA SER A 91 25.98 5.03 -10.50
C SER A 91 25.45 5.35 -11.90
N ILE A 92 24.15 5.69 -12.03
CA ILE A 92 23.55 6.06 -13.32
C ILE A 92 23.95 7.47 -13.76
N ALA A 93 24.06 8.43 -12.85
CA ALA A 93 24.57 9.77 -13.15
C ALA A 93 26.05 9.75 -13.62
N GLU A 94 26.83 8.77 -13.15
CA GLU A 94 28.18 8.52 -13.65
C GLU A 94 28.21 7.80 -15.01
N MET A 95 27.17 7.05 -15.34
CA MET A 95 27.02 6.40 -16.64
C MET A 95 26.58 7.43 -17.68
N ASN A 96 27.55 7.93 -18.44
CA ASN A 96 27.42 8.99 -19.45
C ASN A 96 26.67 8.52 -20.73
N PHE A 97 25.41 8.07 -20.60
CA PHE A 97 24.60 7.47 -21.67
C PHE A 97 24.26 8.46 -22.80
N GLY A 98 24.14 9.75 -22.50
CA GLY A 98 23.79 10.80 -23.44
C GLY A 98 24.85 11.14 -24.50
N ASN A 99 26.05 10.54 -24.44
CA ASN A 99 27.19 11.03 -25.22
C ASN A 99 27.24 10.60 -26.70
N ALA A 100 26.33 9.79 -27.25
CA ALA A 100 26.44 9.41 -28.66
C ALA A 100 25.21 8.92 -29.45
N SER A 101 24.07 8.54 -28.85
CA SER A 101 22.94 8.02 -29.65
C SER A 101 21.56 8.36 -29.11
N ALA A 102 20.57 8.39 -30.00
CA ALA A 102 19.16 8.58 -29.65
C ALA A 102 18.61 7.46 -28.75
N GLU A 103 19.16 6.24 -28.87
CA GLU A 103 18.81 5.14 -27.95
C GLU A 103 19.37 5.36 -26.55
N GLY A 104 20.57 5.94 -26.43
CA GLY A 104 21.19 6.30 -25.14
C GLY A 104 20.35 7.31 -24.35
N ALA A 105 19.87 8.36 -25.02
CA ALA A 105 18.98 9.36 -24.41
C ALA A 105 17.62 8.78 -24.00
N ALA A 106 17.05 7.86 -24.79
CA ALA A 106 15.80 7.18 -24.43
C ALA A 106 15.97 6.25 -23.22
N MET A 107 17.11 5.57 -23.11
CA MET A 107 17.44 4.73 -21.95
C MET A 107 17.66 5.58 -20.69
N GLU A 108 18.37 6.69 -20.79
CA GLU A 108 18.58 7.65 -19.70
C GLU A 108 17.25 8.18 -19.18
N PHE A 109 16.35 8.58 -20.08
CA PHE A 109 15.00 9.02 -19.73
C PHE A 109 14.18 7.92 -19.00
N LEU A 110 14.19 6.68 -19.50
CA LEU A 110 13.48 5.58 -18.85
C LEU A 110 14.04 5.24 -17.47
N LEU A 111 15.37 5.34 -17.30
CA LEU A 111 16.03 5.12 -16.01
C LEU A 111 15.71 6.25 -15.02
N GLU A 112 15.78 7.51 -15.46
CA GLU A 112 15.35 8.65 -14.64
C GLU A 112 13.88 8.54 -14.23
N GLU A 113 12.97 8.15 -15.13
CA GLU A 113 11.56 7.92 -14.78
C GLU A 113 11.41 6.80 -13.76
N ALA A 114 12.11 5.67 -13.92
CA ALA A 114 12.08 4.57 -12.96
C ALA A 114 12.60 4.99 -11.58
N PHE A 115 13.66 5.81 -11.53
CA PHE A 115 14.16 6.37 -10.28
C PHE A 115 13.20 7.34 -9.63
N ASN A 116 12.63 8.27 -10.41
CA ASN A 116 11.67 9.23 -9.89
C ASN A 116 10.43 8.51 -9.35
N ALA A 117 9.95 7.47 -10.04
CA ALA A 117 8.86 6.61 -9.55
C ALA A 117 9.21 5.90 -8.23
N ASN A 118 10.45 5.46 -8.08
CA ASN A 118 10.93 4.85 -6.84
C ASN A 118 11.11 5.88 -5.72
N GLN A 119 11.72 7.05 -5.96
CA GLN A 119 11.84 8.14 -4.98
C GLN A 119 10.48 8.64 -4.48
N ILE A 120 9.48 8.70 -5.37
CA ILE A 120 8.09 9.03 -5.04
C ILE A 120 7.53 8.06 -3.98
N SER A 121 8.01 6.82 -3.93
CA SER A 121 7.57 5.81 -2.95
C SER A 121 8.09 6.07 -1.53
N PHE A 122 9.16 6.86 -1.37
CA PHE A 122 9.80 7.10 -0.06
C PHE A 122 9.63 8.52 0.48
N ARG A 123 9.11 9.44 -0.33
CA ARG A 123 8.74 10.76 0.20
C ARG A 123 7.45 10.65 1.01
N PRO A 124 7.30 11.46 2.08
CA PRO A 124 6.02 11.60 2.74
C PRO A 124 4.95 12.01 1.72
N LEU A 125 3.84 11.27 1.73
CA LEU A 125 2.70 11.57 0.87
C LEU A 125 2.06 12.90 1.24
N GLU A 126 1.46 13.54 0.23
CA GLU A 126 0.72 14.78 0.37
C GLU A 126 -0.79 14.56 0.25
N GLN A 127 -1.56 15.55 0.71
CA GLN A 127 -3.01 15.52 0.51
C GLN A 127 -3.34 15.60 -0.99
N GLY A 128 -4.22 14.72 -1.46
CA GLY A 128 -4.57 14.56 -2.86
C GLY A 128 -3.81 13.45 -3.58
N ASP A 129 -2.77 12.89 -2.97
CA ASP A 129 -2.04 11.76 -3.56
C ASP A 129 -2.90 10.49 -3.58
N CYS A 130 -2.92 9.80 -4.72
CA CYS A 130 -3.41 8.42 -4.81
C CYS A 130 -2.32 7.47 -4.30
N VAL A 131 -2.70 6.49 -3.49
CA VAL A 131 -1.75 5.63 -2.79
C VAL A 131 -2.20 4.19 -2.82
N HIS A 132 -1.22 3.28 -2.86
CA HIS A 132 -1.42 1.86 -2.63
C HIS A 132 -0.69 1.46 -1.36
N LEU A 133 -1.40 0.81 -0.45
CA LEU A 133 -0.86 0.43 0.85
C LEU A 133 -1.24 -0.99 1.24
N GLN A 134 -0.30 -1.64 1.90
CA GLN A 134 -0.52 -2.92 2.57
C GLN A 134 -0.13 -2.78 4.05
N GLY A 135 -0.98 -3.33 4.91
CA GLY A 135 -0.81 -3.13 6.34
C GLY A 135 -1.60 -4.10 7.19
N PHE A 136 -1.43 -3.96 8.51
CA PHE A 136 -2.14 -4.71 9.52
C PHE A 136 -3.34 -3.92 10.03
N VAL A 137 -4.52 -4.53 10.04
CA VAL A 137 -5.71 -3.95 10.67
C VAL A 137 -5.53 -4.02 12.19
N LYS A 138 -5.86 -2.93 12.88
CA LYS A 138 -5.81 -2.83 14.35
C LYS A 138 -7.02 -2.09 14.89
N ASN A 139 -7.31 -2.36 16.15
CA ASN A 139 -8.29 -1.61 16.93
C ASN A 139 -7.55 -0.57 17.77
N PHE A 140 -7.97 0.68 17.68
CA PHE A 140 -7.46 1.77 18.49
C PHE A 140 -8.64 2.63 18.99
N HIS A 141 -8.92 2.59 20.29
CA HIS A 141 -10.07 3.29 20.91
C HIS A 141 -11.38 3.11 20.13
N ASP A 142 -11.78 1.86 19.90
CA ASP A 142 -13.01 1.49 19.16
C ASP A 142 -13.07 1.95 17.69
N LYS A 143 -11.94 2.42 17.14
CA LYS A 143 -11.77 2.70 15.72
C LYS A 143 -10.87 1.66 15.06
N ARG A 144 -11.05 1.44 13.76
CA ARG A 144 -10.17 0.61 12.93
C ARG A 144 -9.10 1.50 12.31
N GLU A 145 -7.85 1.06 12.44
CA GLU A 145 -6.69 1.70 11.82
C GLU A 145 -5.86 0.66 11.07
N VAL A 146 -5.02 1.10 10.14
CA VAL A 146 -4.10 0.25 9.39
C VAL A 146 -2.66 0.69 9.66
N THR A 147 -1.86 -0.17 10.28
CA THR A 147 -0.40 0.06 10.32
C THR A 147 0.22 -0.48 9.04
N ALA A 148 0.63 0.40 8.13
CA ALA A 148 1.24 0.00 6.87
C ALA A 148 2.67 -0.51 7.08
N TYR A 149 3.01 -1.54 6.32
CA TYR A 149 4.40 -1.99 6.14
C TYR A 149 4.88 -1.81 4.69
N ARG A 150 3.97 -1.49 3.77
CA ARG A 150 4.25 -1.09 2.40
C ARG A 150 3.30 0.04 2.03
N LEU A 151 3.84 1.13 1.51
CA LEU A 151 3.10 2.31 1.14
C LEU A 151 3.83 2.98 -0.02
N HIS A 152 3.14 3.29 -1.10
CA HIS A 152 3.70 4.08 -2.19
C HIS A 152 2.61 4.90 -2.88
N LYS A 153 3.02 6.03 -3.45
CA LYS A 153 2.15 6.84 -4.30
C LYS A 153 1.95 6.16 -5.65
N VAL A 154 0.72 6.21 -6.12
CA VAL A 154 0.29 5.70 -7.42
C VAL A 154 0.28 6.88 -8.39
N PRO A 155 1.02 6.82 -9.51
CA PRO A 155 1.26 7.99 -10.36
C PRO A 155 0.05 8.45 -11.17
N SER A 156 -0.97 7.60 -11.34
CA SER A 156 -2.15 7.91 -12.15
C SER A 156 -3.44 7.48 -11.45
N SER A 157 -4.43 8.37 -11.41
CA SER A 157 -5.77 8.12 -10.87
C SER A 157 -6.56 7.08 -11.68
N ALA A 158 -6.12 6.71 -12.89
CA ALA A 158 -6.74 5.62 -13.66
C ALA A 158 -6.72 4.29 -12.89
N HIS A 159 -5.71 4.06 -12.05
CA HIS A 159 -5.59 2.86 -11.24
C HIS A 159 -6.71 2.72 -10.20
N GLU A 160 -7.39 3.81 -9.82
CA GLU A 160 -8.55 3.75 -8.93
C GLU A 160 -9.71 3.01 -9.60
N VAL A 161 -9.93 3.26 -10.90
CA VAL A 161 -10.97 2.59 -11.68
C VAL A 161 -10.65 1.10 -11.83
N ASP A 162 -9.40 0.79 -12.18
CA ASP A 162 -8.93 -0.60 -12.29
C ASP A 162 -9.09 -1.34 -10.95
N ARG A 163 -8.76 -0.68 -9.84
CA ARG A 163 -8.93 -1.23 -8.49
C ARG A 163 -10.39 -1.52 -8.18
N VAL A 164 -11.31 -0.63 -8.54
CA VAL A 164 -12.76 -0.85 -8.31
C VAL A 164 -13.25 -2.07 -9.10
N PHE A 165 -12.84 -2.22 -10.35
CA PHE A 165 -13.17 -3.41 -11.15
C PHE A 165 -12.56 -4.69 -10.56
N GLU A 166 -11.29 -4.65 -10.15
CA GLU A 166 -10.63 -5.77 -9.50
C GLU A 166 -11.37 -6.21 -8.23
N LEU A 167 -11.66 -5.27 -7.33
CA LEU A 167 -12.38 -5.56 -6.10
C LEU A 167 -13.78 -6.10 -6.38
N SER A 168 -14.52 -5.50 -7.32
CA SER A 168 -15.85 -5.98 -7.69
C SER A 168 -15.82 -7.44 -8.16
N PHE A 169 -14.80 -7.81 -8.95
CA PHE A 169 -14.58 -9.18 -9.38
C PHE A 169 -14.24 -10.11 -8.20
N LEU A 170 -13.32 -9.71 -7.32
CA LEU A 170 -12.90 -10.51 -6.16
C LEU A 170 -14.06 -10.77 -5.18
N TYR A 171 -14.87 -9.75 -4.89
CA TYR A 171 -16.04 -9.90 -4.04
C TYR A 171 -17.02 -10.91 -4.64
N SER A 172 -17.29 -10.81 -5.94
CA SER A 172 -18.26 -11.67 -6.62
C SER A 172 -17.79 -13.13 -6.80
N ASN A 173 -16.49 -13.35 -7.00
CA ASN A 173 -15.97 -14.64 -7.45
C ASN A 173 -15.10 -15.38 -6.42
N CYS A 174 -14.49 -14.65 -5.48
CA CYS A 174 -13.46 -15.17 -4.58
C CYS A 174 -13.82 -15.07 -3.09
N TYR A 175 -14.59 -14.05 -2.68
CA TYR A 175 -14.97 -13.86 -1.26
C TYR A 175 -16.38 -14.39 -0.95
N ALA A 176 -17.33 -14.23 -1.87
CA ALA A 176 -18.73 -14.60 -1.66
C ALA A 176 -19.04 -16.11 -1.74
N LYS A 177 -18.07 -17.01 -1.52
CA LYS A 177 -18.31 -18.46 -1.55
C LYS A 177 -18.47 -19.00 -0.13
N ASP A 178 -19.64 -19.61 0.08
CA ASP A 178 -20.08 -20.43 1.22
C ASP A 178 -20.45 -19.70 2.51
N VAL A 179 -21.62 -19.05 2.50
CA VAL A 179 -22.53 -19.11 3.66
C VAL A 179 -23.70 -20.01 3.23
N PRO A 180 -23.81 -21.25 3.73
CA PRO A 180 -25.07 -21.98 3.64
C PRO A 180 -26.11 -21.16 4.40
N GLU A 181 -27.18 -20.74 3.73
CA GLU A 181 -28.37 -20.25 4.41
C GLU A 181 -28.87 -21.36 5.35
N SER A 182 -28.85 -21.07 6.65
CA SER A 182 -29.37 -21.93 7.72
C SER A 182 -30.87 -21.74 7.90
#